data_AF-A0A542YND2-F1
#
_entry.id   AF-A0A542YND2-F1
#
_cell.length_a   1.000
_cell.length_b   1.000
_cell.length_c   1.000
_cell.angle_alpha   90.00
_cell.angle_beta   90.00
_cell.angle_gamma   90.00
#
_symmetry.space_group_name_H-M   'P 1'
#
loop_
_entity.id
_entity.type
_entity.pdbx_description
1 polymer ?
#
loop_
_entity_poly.entity_id
_entity_poly.type
_entity_poly.pdbx_seq_one_letter_code
_entity_poly.pdbx_strand_id
1 'polypeptide(L)'
;MNNTHSRLIEGYLEDLARRLASLPPEDRMEVLDGVREHIDTALADRPGPSEEEVRAVLAEVGPSEEVAREAYAGRPAVVGVAGPMSAPYPDRPPLASRDWVPVFVAVVQVVSVFASAVVIGGSSAWVVTSTDSSGASTSSFGGSIVAATAAAALVAPLWIALVLFVGNSRLWNGREKLAHILLLPVVLALMGLLPELGNALVGVNGVYAGSWAALALVVLGGGWLVVRLTRAGLGRVRR
;
A
#
# COMPACT_ATOMS: atom_id res chain seq x y z
N MET A 1 2.14 23.13 26.96
CA MET A 1 2.52 22.12 27.98
C MET A 1 2.97 20.79 27.37
N ASN A 2 2.82 20.58 26.05
CA ASN A 2 3.16 19.32 25.36
C ASN A 2 4.66 18.95 25.35
N ASN A 3 5.57 19.91 25.57
CA ASN A 3 7.02 19.65 25.50
C ASN A 3 7.55 18.79 26.66
N THR A 4 6.90 18.81 27.82
CA THR A 4 7.39 18.05 28.98
C THR A 4 7.06 16.55 28.85
N HIS A 5 5.87 16.23 28.31
CA HIS A 5 5.45 14.84 28.07
C HIS A 5 6.34 14.13 27.07
N SER A 6 6.65 14.81 25.96
CA SER A 6 7.56 14.29 24.93
C SER A 6 8.91 13.90 25.53
N ARG A 7 9.47 14.75 26.41
CA ARG A 7 10.77 14.46 27.04
C ARG A 7 10.75 13.25 27.98
N LEU A 8 9.67 13.03 28.73
CA LEU A 8 9.58 11.87 29.62
C LEU A 8 9.51 10.56 28.83
N ILE A 9 8.70 10.53 27.77
CA ILE A 9 8.57 9.36 26.89
C ILE A 9 9.88 9.12 26.13
N GLU A 10 10.49 10.16 25.58
CA GLU A 10 11.79 10.09 24.90
C GLU A 10 12.88 9.54 25.82
N GLY A 11 12.95 10.03 27.07
CA GLY A 11 13.92 9.55 28.05
C GLY A 11 13.74 8.05 28.37
N TYR A 12 12.49 7.61 28.57
CA TYR A 12 12.17 6.21 28.80
C TYR A 12 12.56 5.33 27.60
N LEU A 13 12.23 5.74 26.37
CA LEU A 13 12.57 4.99 25.16
C LEU A 13 14.08 4.96 24.88
N GLU A 14 14.81 6.03 25.22
CA GLU A 14 16.27 6.06 25.11
C GLU A 14 16.92 5.09 26.11
N ASP A 15 16.44 5.06 27.36
CA ASP A 15 16.87 4.10 28.37
C ASP A 15 16.62 2.66 27.94
N LEU A 16 15.42 2.38 27.42
CA LEU A 16 15.08 1.07 26.88
C LEU A 16 15.99 0.71 25.69
N ALA A 17 16.22 1.63 24.75
CA ALA A 17 17.10 1.40 23.61
C ALA A 17 18.54 1.06 24.02
N ARG A 18 19.07 1.72 25.08
CA ARG A 18 20.39 1.39 25.65
C ARG A 18 20.41 -0.03 26.23
N ARG A 19 19.35 -0.48 26.89
CA ARG A 19 19.25 -1.84 27.49
C ARG A 19 19.08 -2.93 26.44
N LEU A 20 18.44 -2.62 25.32
CA LEU A 20 18.27 -3.52 24.18
C LEU A 20 19.47 -3.49 23.22
N ALA A 21 20.59 -2.86 23.59
CA ALA A 21 21.73 -2.68 22.68
C ALA A 21 22.36 -3.99 22.18
N SER A 22 22.19 -5.11 22.90
CA SER A 22 22.68 -6.43 22.49
C SER A 22 21.69 -7.24 21.65
N LEU A 23 20.44 -6.77 21.48
CA LEU A 23 19.51 -7.36 20.51
C LEU A 23 19.93 -7.02 19.08
N PRO A 24 19.62 -7.89 18.10
CA PRO A 24 19.70 -7.53 16.70
C PRO A 24 18.92 -6.24 16.42
N PRO A 25 19.38 -5.40 15.47
CA PRO A 25 18.77 -4.10 15.20
C PRO A 25 17.27 -4.20 14.88
N GLU A 26 16.85 -5.23 14.15
CA GLU A 26 15.47 -5.50 13.79
C GLU A 26 14.59 -5.76 15.02
N ASP A 27 14.96 -6.70 15.88
CA ASP A 27 14.21 -7.04 17.09
C ASP A 27 14.17 -5.87 18.07
N ARG A 28 15.25 -5.10 18.17
CA ARG A 28 15.28 -3.89 18.99
C ARG A 28 14.26 -2.86 18.50
N MET A 29 14.14 -2.66 17.18
CA MET A 29 13.15 -1.73 16.63
C MET A 29 11.74 -2.23 16.89
N GLU A 30 11.48 -3.53 16.72
CA GLU A 30 10.17 -4.13 16.97
C GLU A 30 9.72 -3.90 18.42
N VAL A 31 10.59 -4.14 19.41
CA VAL A 31 10.28 -3.91 20.82
C VAL A 31 10.03 -2.42 21.10
N LEU A 32 10.87 -1.52 20.57
CA LEU A 32 10.70 -0.08 20.78
C LEU A 32 9.40 0.45 20.15
N ASP A 33 9.05 -0.04 18.97
CA ASP A 33 7.81 0.36 18.29
C ASP A 33 6.58 -0.18 19.01
N GLY A 34 6.61 -1.44 19.49
CA GLY A 34 5.52 -2.01 20.28
C GLY A 34 5.27 -1.27 21.60
N VAL A 35 6.33 -0.86 22.30
CA VAL A 35 6.20 -0.05 23.53
C VAL A 35 5.68 1.34 23.22
N ARG A 36 6.13 1.98 22.12
CA ARG A 36 5.59 3.27 21.69
C ARG A 36 4.10 3.18 21.37
N GLU A 37 3.68 2.16 20.62
CA GLU A 37 2.27 1.94 20.28
C GLU A 37 1.42 1.73 21.53
N HIS A 38 1.92 0.99 22.53
CA HIS A 38 1.22 0.78 23.80
C HIS A 38 1.03 2.10 24.57
N ILE A 39 2.07 2.92 24.69
CA ILE A 39 2.00 4.23 25.34
C ILE A 39 1.02 5.15 24.60
N ASP A 40 1.12 5.21 23.27
CA ASP A 40 0.25 6.04 22.43
C ASP A 40 -1.22 5.62 22.58
N THR A 41 -1.49 4.31 22.60
CA THR A 41 -2.83 3.75 22.81
C THR A 41 -3.37 4.10 24.20
N ALA A 42 -2.56 3.95 25.24
CA ALA A 42 -2.96 4.28 26.62
C ALA A 42 -3.22 5.78 26.84
N LEU A 43 -2.61 6.64 26.02
CA LEU A 43 -2.80 8.10 26.08
C LEU A 43 -3.90 8.59 25.11
N ALA A 44 -4.32 7.80 24.13
CA ALA A 44 -5.28 8.20 23.11
C ALA A 44 -6.63 8.67 23.68
N ASP A 45 -7.09 8.06 24.78
CA ASP A 45 -8.35 8.40 25.44
C ASP A 45 -8.25 9.66 26.33
N ARG A 46 -7.06 10.28 26.44
CA ARG A 46 -6.78 11.42 27.33
C ARG A 46 -6.33 12.64 26.52
N PRO A 47 -7.25 13.52 26.09
CA PRO A 47 -6.89 14.72 25.35
C PRO A 47 -6.12 15.71 26.24
N GLY A 48 -4.82 15.85 25.99
CA GLY A 48 -3.93 16.73 26.76
C GLY A 48 -3.50 16.14 28.09
N PRO A 49 -2.86 14.95 28.09
CA PRO A 49 -2.60 14.21 29.32
C PRO A 49 -1.73 15.03 30.27
N SER A 50 -1.97 14.95 31.57
CA SER A 50 -1.11 15.61 32.55
C SER A 50 0.22 14.87 32.70
N GLU A 51 1.24 15.52 33.29
CA GLU A 51 2.52 14.85 33.54
C GLU A 51 2.38 13.67 34.50
N GLU A 52 1.44 13.77 35.46
CA GLU A 52 1.11 12.69 36.39
C GLU A 52 0.47 11.51 35.68
N GLU A 53 -0.43 11.76 34.71
CA GLU A 53 -1.03 10.72 33.88
C GLU A 53 0.00 10.01 33.00
N VAL A 54 0.95 10.74 32.39
CA VAL A 54 2.04 10.13 31.63
C VAL A 54 2.91 9.25 32.53
N ARG A 55 3.21 9.69 33.76
CA ARG A 55 3.94 8.85 34.72
C ARG A 55 3.15 7.62 35.14
N ALA A 56 1.83 7.73 35.29
CA ALA A 56 0.97 6.60 35.59
C ALA A 56 0.97 5.57 34.45
N VAL A 57 0.91 6.02 33.18
CA VAL A 57 1.03 5.13 32.01
C VAL A 57 2.41 4.47 31.95
N LEU A 58 3.49 5.22 32.16
CA LEU A 58 4.84 4.62 32.19
C LEU A 58 5.02 3.64 33.36
N ALA A 59 4.33 3.84 34.48
CA ALA A 59 4.31 2.90 35.59
C ALA A 59 3.51 1.63 35.26
N GLU A 60 2.46 1.73 34.44
CA GLU A 60 1.69 0.60 33.93
C GLU A 60 2.49 -0.25 32.92
N VAL A 61 3.24 0.40 32.02
CA VAL A 61 4.22 -0.27 31.14
C VAL A 61 5.33 -0.97 31.94
N GLY A 62 5.69 -0.38 33.07
CA GLY A 62 6.72 -0.89 33.97
C GLY A 62 8.11 -0.32 33.68
N PRO A 63 9.09 -0.62 34.55
CA PRO A 63 10.44 -0.12 34.42
C PRO A 63 11.13 -0.68 33.16
N SER A 64 11.95 0.14 32.50
CA SER A 64 12.66 -0.22 31.25
C SER A 64 13.50 -1.51 31.36
N GLU A 65 13.99 -1.79 32.57
CA GLU A 65 14.73 -2.99 32.96
C GLU A 65 13.89 -4.26 32.82
N GLU A 66 12.63 -4.19 33.24
CA GLU A 66 11.70 -5.30 33.23
C GLU A 66 11.22 -5.60 31.82
N VAL A 67 10.86 -4.56 31.07
CA VAL A 67 10.51 -4.69 29.64
C VAL A 67 11.68 -5.29 28.85
N ALA A 68 12.91 -4.82 29.09
CA ALA A 68 14.09 -5.41 28.46
C ALA A 68 14.29 -6.87 28.87
N ARG A 69 14.15 -7.21 30.16
CA ARG A 69 14.25 -8.58 30.66
C ARG A 69 13.21 -9.50 30.02
N GLU A 70 11.98 -9.05 29.87
CA GLU A 70 10.91 -9.79 29.21
C GLU A 70 11.21 -9.99 27.71
N ALA A 71 11.69 -8.95 27.03
CA ALA A 71 12.13 -9.05 25.63
C ALA A 71 13.25 -10.09 25.45
N TYR A 72 14.18 -10.22 26.40
CA TYR A 72 15.18 -11.29 26.39
C TYR A 72 14.61 -12.66 26.78
N ALA A 73 13.61 -12.72 27.66
CA ALA A 73 13.02 -13.96 28.16
C ALA A 73 12.09 -14.64 27.15
N GLY A 74 11.42 -13.87 26.30
CA GLY A 74 10.61 -14.37 25.19
C GLY A 74 11.43 -15.07 24.09
N ARG A 75 12.75 -14.91 24.11
CA ARG A 75 13.63 -15.68 23.24
C ARG A 75 13.84 -17.08 23.82
N PRO A 76 13.78 -18.13 22.99
CA PRO A 76 14.36 -19.40 23.38
C PRO A 76 15.78 -19.12 23.80
N ALA A 77 16.11 -19.43 25.06
CA ALA A 77 17.48 -19.39 25.53
C ALA A 77 18.29 -20.16 24.49
N VAL A 78 19.16 -19.46 23.77
CA VAL A 78 20.19 -20.12 22.99
C VAL A 78 21.11 -20.70 24.05
N VAL A 79 20.69 -21.84 24.60
CA VAL A 79 21.46 -22.61 25.56
C VAL A 79 22.77 -22.83 24.85
N GLY A 80 23.84 -22.23 25.40
CA GLY A 80 25.21 -22.39 24.96
C GLY A 80 25.69 -23.81 25.19
N VAL A 81 24.96 -24.80 24.67
CA VAL A 81 25.56 -26.05 24.26
C VAL A 81 26.56 -25.63 23.19
N ALA A 82 27.84 -25.82 23.48
CA ALA A 82 28.90 -25.87 22.48
C ALA A 82 28.62 -27.05 21.53
N GLY A 83 27.51 -26.99 20.81
CA GLY A 83 27.22 -27.84 19.67
C GLY A 83 28.16 -27.41 18.54
N PRO A 84 28.58 -28.34 17.68
CA PRO A 84 29.43 -28.01 16.54
C PRO A 84 28.79 -26.86 15.80
N MET A 85 29.54 -25.76 15.63
CA MET A 85 29.14 -24.53 14.96
C MET A 85 28.02 -24.80 13.95
N SER A 86 26.78 -24.45 14.30
CA SER A 86 25.70 -24.41 13.33
C SER A 86 26.18 -23.43 12.27
N ALA A 87 26.64 -23.96 11.14
CA ALA A 87 27.06 -23.17 10.01
C ALA A 87 25.95 -22.14 9.75
N PRO A 88 26.29 -20.86 9.48
CA PRO A 88 25.30 -19.84 9.18
C PRO A 88 24.33 -20.43 8.17
N TYR A 89 23.08 -20.66 8.57
CA TYR A 89 22.07 -21.07 7.61
C TYR A 89 22.06 -19.97 6.56
N PRO A 90 22.34 -20.28 5.27
CA PRO A 90 22.34 -19.25 4.26
C PRO A 90 20.96 -18.61 4.29
N ASP A 91 20.90 -17.33 4.64
CA ASP A 91 19.69 -16.53 4.64
C ASP A 91 19.04 -16.70 3.28
N ARG A 92 17.98 -17.52 3.23
CA ARG A 92 17.26 -17.72 1.97
C ARG A 92 16.58 -16.39 1.70
N PRO A 93 16.88 -15.73 0.56
CA PRO A 93 16.26 -14.46 0.25
C PRO A 93 14.73 -14.65 0.26
N PRO A 94 13.98 -13.75 0.91
CA PRO A 94 12.53 -13.86 0.97
C PRO A 94 11.96 -13.97 -0.45
N LEU A 95 10.92 -14.77 -0.63
CA LEU A 95 10.35 -15.07 -1.96
C LEU A 95 10.01 -13.79 -2.76
N ALA A 96 9.64 -12.71 -2.08
CA ALA A 96 9.32 -11.40 -2.65
C ALA A 96 10.54 -10.61 -3.18
N SER A 97 11.77 -11.10 -2.96
CA SER A 97 13.01 -10.49 -3.44
C SER A 97 13.67 -11.26 -4.57
N ARG A 98 12.98 -12.25 -5.15
CA ARG A 98 13.50 -13.01 -6.29
C ARG A 98 13.42 -12.21 -7.59
N ASP A 99 14.31 -12.53 -8.51
CA ASP A 99 14.52 -11.84 -9.79
C ASP A 99 13.29 -11.84 -10.72
N TRP A 100 12.40 -12.81 -10.56
CA TRP A 100 11.17 -12.92 -11.35
C TRP A 100 10.06 -11.98 -10.87
N VAL A 101 10.14 -11.47 -9.64
CA VAL A 101 9.08 -10.68 -9.00
C VAL A 101 8.76 -9.40 -9.79
N PRO A 102 9.75 -8.60 -10.26
CA PRO A 102 9.44 -7.42 -11.08
C PRO A 102 8.69 -7.72 -12.38
N VAL A 103 9.01 -8.86 -13.03
CA VAL A 103 8.35 -9.28 -14.27
C VAL A 103 6.92 -9.72 -13.97
N PHE A 104 6.73 -10.50 -12.91
CA PHE A 104 5.41 -10.94 -12.49
C PHE A 104 4.48 -9.77 -12.12
N VAL A 105 4.97 -8.81 -11.33
CA VAL A 105 4.20 -7.60 -10.98
C VAL A 105 3.79 -6.85 -12.25
N ALA A 106 4.70 -6.70 -13.22
CA ALA A 106 4.40 -6.06 -14.49
C ALA A 106 3.29 -6.79 -15.27
N VAL A 107 3.36 -8.12 -15.37
CA VAL A 107 2.37 -8.94 -16.07
C VAL A 107 1.00 -8.83 -15.39
N VAL A 108 0.93 -9.00 -14.08
CA VAL A 108 -0.32 -8.88 -13.31
C VAL A 108 -0.94 -7.50 -13.51
N GLN A 109 -0.11 -6.45 -13.53
CA GLN A 109 -0.56 -5.08 -13.69
C GLN A 109 -1.10 -4.81 -15.11
N VAL A 110 -0.40 -5.28 -16.15
CA VAL A 110 -0.86 -5.19 -17.55
C VAL A 110 -2.17 -5.96 -17.74
N VAL A 111 -2.27 -7.17 -17.21
CA VAL A 111 -3.49 -7.98 -17.28
C VAL A 111 -4.66 -7.28 -16.58
N SER A 112 -4.42 -6.72 -15.39
CA SER A 112 -5.45 -6.00 -14.64
C SER A 112 -5.94 -4.76 -15.41
N VAL A 113 -5.02 -3.94 -15.93
CA VAL A 113 -5.36 -2.75 -16.73
C VAL A 113 -6.11 -3.13 -18.00
N PHE A 114 -5.66 -4.18 -18.69
CA PHE A 114 -6.32 -4.67 -19.90
C PHE A 114 -7.74 -5.18 -19.60
N ALA A 115 -7.90 -6.00 -18.56
CA ALA A 115 -9.21 -6.50 -18.13
C ALA A 115 -10.16 -5.35 -17.77
N SER A 116 -9.69 -4.34 -17.03
CA SER A 116 -10.46 -3.14 -16.74
C SER A 116 -10.87 -2.38 -18.00
N ALA A 117 -9.95 -2.22 -18.96
CA ALA A 117 -10.24 -1.54 -20.22
C ALA A 117 -11.27 -2.30 -21.07
N VAL A 118 -11.21 -3.64 -21.10
CA VAL A 118 -12.19 -4.49 -21.80
C VAL A 118 -13.57 -4.39 -21.17
N VAL A 119 -13.66 -4.48 -19.84
CA VAL A 119 -14.95 -4.37 -19.13
C VAL A 119 -15.54 -2.98 -19.34
N ILE A 120 -14.76 -1.93 -19.08
CA ILE A 120 -15.27 -0.55 -19.18
C ILE A 120 -15.60 -0.23 -20.64
N GLY A 121 -14.70 -0.49 -21.58
CA GLY A 121 -14.91 -0.19 -23.01
C GLY A 121 -16.01 -1.03 -23.65
N GLY A 122 -16.20 -2.28 -23.21
CA GLY A 122 -17.30 -3.13 -23.66
C GLY A 122 -18.66 -2.72 -23.09
N SER A 123 -18.69 -2.09 -21.91
CA SER A 123 -19.92 -1.62 -21.27
C SER A 123 -20.26 -0.15 -21.53
N SER A 124 -19.29 0.73 -21.83
CA SER A 124 -19.50 2.18 -22.02
C SER A 124 -19.96 2.57 -23.43
N ALA A 125 -20.15 1.60 -24.33
CA ALA A 125 -20.48 1.83 -25.74
C ALA A 125 -21.99 1.84 -26.05
N TRP A 126 -22.88 1.82 -25.06
CA TRP A 126 -24.32 1.82 -25.32
C TRP A 126 -24.88 3.25 -25.22
N VAL A 127 -24.75 4.01 -26.31
CA VAL A 127 -25.61 5.18 -26.54
C VAL A 127 -26.95 4.65 -27.05
N VAL A 128 -27.96 4.66 -26.18
CA VAL A 128 -29.30 4.21 -26.56
C VAL A 128 -29.99 5.37 -27.23
N THR A 129 -30.23 5.25 -28.54
CA THR A 129 -31.01 6.23 -29.30
C THR A 129 -32.45 5.75 -29.37
N SER A 130 -33.33 6.38 -28.61
CA SER A 130 -34.77 6.13 -28.63
C SER A 130 -35.43 7.11 -29.58
N THR A 131 -36.10 6.62 -30.62
CA THR A 131 -36.89 7.47 -31.53
C THR A 131 -38.35 7.32 -31.16
N ASP A 132 -39.01 8.44 -30.86
CA ASP A 132 -40.42 8.45 -30.51
C ASP A 132 -41.33 8.43 -31.75
N SER A 133 -42.64 8.32 -31.53
CA SER A 133 -43.64 8.29 -32.61
C SER A 133 -43.76 9.62 -33.37
N SER A 134 -43.19 10.71 -32.84
CA SER A 134 -43.13 12.00 -33.53
C SER A 134 -41.91 12.12 -34.46
N GLY A 135 -41.02 11.12 -34.44
CA GLY A 135 -39.76 11.12 -35.18
C GLY A 135 -38.62 11.83 -34.44
N ALA A 136 -38.83 12.26 -33.20
CA ALA A 136 -37.77 12.86 -32.39
C ALA A 136 -36.89 11.76 -31.79
N SER A 137 -35.57 11.87 -32.01
CA SER A 137 -34.58 10.95 -31.45
C SER A 137 -33.97 11.54 -30.18
N THR A 138 -34.00 10.77 -29.10
CA THR A 138 -33.31 11.07 -27.83
C THR A 138 -32.20 10.06 -27.60
N SER A 139 -30.97 10.53 -27.44
CA SER A 139 -29.82 9.69 -27.12
C SER A 139 -29.54 9.75 -25.61
N SER A 140 -29.57 8.61 -24.92
CA SER A 140 -29.18 8.51 -23.51
C SER A 140 -27.89 7.70 -23.36
N PHE A 141 -27.04 8.16 -22.45
CA PHE A 141 -25.77 7.52 -22.10
C PHE A 141 -25.94 6.71 -20.81
N GLY A 142 -25.73 5.40 -20.87
CA GLY A 142 -25.66 4.54 -19.69
C GLY A 142 -24.30 4.72 -19.01
N GLY A 143 -24.27 5.52 -17.93
CA GLY A 143 -23.04 6.01 -17.29
C GLY A 143 -21.91 4.98 -17.10
N SER A 144 -20.66 5.43 -17.28
CA SER A 144 -19.44 4.62 -17.19
C SER A 144 -19.06 4.21 -15.76
N ILE A 145 -19.67 4.81 -14.74
CA ILE A 145 -19.39 4.52 -13.32
C ILE A 145 -19.80 3.09 -12.94
N VAL A 146 -20.94 2.61 -13.47
CA VAL A 146 -21.40 1.24 -13.19
C VAL A 146 -20.41 0.22 -13.76
N ALA A 147 -19.93 0.47 -14.99
CA ALA A 147 -18.91 -0.36 -15.63
C ALA A 147 -17.58 -0.32 -14.87
N ALA A 148 -17.16 0.84 -14.38
CA ALA A 148 -15.95 0.98 -13.58
C ALA A 148 -16.04 0.21 -12.25
N THR A 149 -17.21 0.22 -11.60
CA THR A 149 -17.45 -0.55 -10.38
C THR A 149 -17.39 -2.06 -10.64
N ALA A 150 -18.02 -2.53 -11.72
CA ALA A 150 -17.95 -3.93 -12.13
C ALA A 150 -16.51 -4.36 -12.47
N ALA A 151 -15.76 -3.50 -13.19
CA ALA A 151 -14.36 -3.73 -13.47
C ALA A 151 -13.53 -3.81 -12.20
N ALA A 152 -13.77 -2.93 -11.22
CA ALA A 152 -13.08 -2.93 -9.93
C ALA A 152 -13.30 -4.25 -9.17
N ALA A 153 -14.54 -4.74 -9.10
CA ALA A 153 -14.86 -6.01 -8.47
C ALA A 153 -14.15 -7.20 -9.15
N LEU A 154 -14.09 -7.19 -10.48
CA LEU A 154 -13.42 -8.23 -11.26
C LEU A 154 -11.90 -8.27 -11.02
N VAL A 155 -11.25 -7.09 -10.96
CA VAL A 155 -9.79 -7.00 -10.83
C VAL A 155 -9.29 -6.95 -9.38
N ALA A 156 -10.19 -6.84 -8.39
CA ALA A 156 -9.83 -6.75 -6.97
C ALA A 156 -8.90 -7.89 -6.50
N PRO A 157 -9.10 -9.18 -6.85
CA PRO A 157 -8.20 -10.25 -6.43
C PRO A 157 -6.77 -10.07 -6.95
N LEU A 158 -6.63 -9.61 -8.21
CA LEU A 158 -5.33 -9.34 -8.82
C LEU A 158 -4.65 -8.14 -8.17
N TRP A 159 -5.42 -7.10 -7.83
CA TRP A 159 -4.91 -5.94 -7.12
C TRP A 159 -4.42 -6.29 -5.71
N ILE A 160 -5.16 -7.10 -4.96
CA ILE A 160 -4.75 -7.59 -3.64
C ILE A 160 -3.43 -8.37 -3.74
N ALA A 161 -3.32 -9.30 -4.70
CA ALA A 161 -2.08 -10.03 -4.94
C ALA A 161 -0.91 -9.06 -5.23
N LEU A 162 -1.14 -8.06 -6.09
CA LEU A 162 -0.15 -7.04 -6.41
C LEU A 162 0.28 -6.24 -5.16
N VAL A 163 -0.66 -5.80 -4.32
CA VAL A 163 -0.38 -5.08 -3.07
C VAL A 163 0.49 -5.92 -2.14
N LEU A 164 0.19 -7.21 -1.98
CA LEU A 164 0.96 -8.12 -1.12
C LEU A 164 2.39 -8.32 -1.64
N PHE A 165 2.55 -8.58 -2.95
CA PHE A 165 3.88 -8.76 -3.55
C PHE A 165 4.72 -7.49 -3.51
N VAL A 166 4.15 -6.35 -3.89
CA VAL A 166 4.85 -5.06 -3.91
C VAL A 166 5.13 -4.56 -2.49
N GLY A 167 4.17 -4.71 -1.57
CA GLY A 167 4.27 -4.30 -0.18
C GLY A 167 5.40 -5.03 0.55
N ASN A 168 5.48 -6.35 0.39
CA ASN A 168 6.48 -7.19 1.06
C ASN A 168 7.85 -7.18 0.37
N SER A 169 7.94 -6.73 -0.88
CA SER A 169 9.22 -6.72 -1.60
C SER A 169 10.15 -5.59 -1.14
N ARG A 170 11.45 -5.88 -1.03
CA ARG A 170 12.50 -4.88 -0.79
C ARG A 170 13.05 -4.27 -2.09
N LEU A 171 12.54 -4.71 -3.25
CA LEU A 171 13.02 -4.28 -4.57
C LEU A 171 12.58 -2.88 -4.97
N TRP A 172 11.67 -2.25 -4.21
CA TRP A 172 11.12 -0.94 -4.52
C TRP A 172 11.13 -0.01 -3.31
N ASN A 173 11.38 1.27 -3.57
CA ASN A 173 11.27 2.30 -2.55
C ASN A 173 9.79 2.62 -2.27
N GLY A 174 9.48 3.25 -1.13
CA GLY A 174 8.09 3.55 -0.75
C GLY A 174 7.27 4.29 -1.83
N ARG A 175 7.88 5.24 -2.54
CA ARG A 175 7.22 5.96 -3.66
C ARG A 175 6.87 5.07 -4.85
N GLU A 176 7.74 4.12 -5.18
CA GLU A 176 7.53 3.17 -6.28
C GLU A 176 6.47 2.13 -5.91
N LYS A 177 6.47 1.67 -4.66
CA LYS A 177 5.41 0.81 -4.12
C LYS A 177 4.06 1.50 -4.23
N LEU A 178 3.98 2.75 -3.77
CA LEU A 178 2.76 3.53 -3.86
C LEU A 178 2.30 3.72 -5.32
N ALA A 179 3.23 3.97 -6.24
CA ALA A 179 2.91 4.08 -7.66
C ALA A 179 2.31 2.78 -8.25
N HIS A 180 2.88 1.62 -7.92
CA HIS A 180 2.30 0.34 -8.32
C HIS A 180 0.90 0.12 -7.75
N ILE A 181 0.71 0.42 -6.46
CA ILE A 181 -0.56 0.21 -5.74
C ILE A 181 -1.65 1.14 -6.28
N LEU A 182 -1.33 2.42 -6.52
CA LEU A 182 -2.28 3.43 -6.97
C LEU A 182 -2.60 3.37 -8.47
N LEU A 183 -1.78 2.70 -9.29
CA LEU A 183 -2.01 2.69 -10.74
C LEU A 183 -3.41 2.18 -11.10
N LEU A 184 -3.86 1.07 -10.50
CA LEU A 184 -5.14 0.47 -10.87
C LEU A 184 -6.35 1.33 -10.43
N PRO A 185 -6.43 1.83 -9.19
CA PRO A 185 -7.47 2.81 -8.82
C PRO A 185 -7.48 4.05 -9.72
N VAL A 186 -6.31 4.58 -10.10
CA VAL A 186 -6.21 5.74 -10.99
C VAL A 186 -6.72 5.39 -12.39
N VAL A 187 -6.39 4.22 -12.93
CA VAL A 187 -6.91 3.74 -14.22
C VAL A 187 -8.44 3.62 -14.20
N LEU A 188 -9.00 3.03 -13.15
CA LEU A 188 -10.45 2.90 -12.97
C LEU A 188 -11.13 4.27 -12.86
N ALA A 189 -10.54 5.19 -12.10
CA ALA A 189 -11.05 6.55 -11.97
C ALA A 189 -10.99 7.31 -13.30
N LEU A 190 -9.88 7.23 -14.03
CA LEU A 190 -9.74 7.90 -15.32
C LEU A 190 -10.76 7.36 -16.33
N MET A 191 -10.86 6.04 -16.47
CA MET A 191 -11.77 5.39 -17.42
C MET A 191 -13.24 5.55 -17.03
N GLY A 192 -13.56 5.66 -15.74
CA GLY A 192 -14.91 5.87 -15.25
C GLY A 192 -15.38 7.32 -15.29
N LEU A 193 -14.51 8.30 -15.00
CA LEU A 193 -14.89 9.69 -14.80
C LEU A 193 -14.70 10.59 -16.03
N LEU A 194 -13.69 10.36 -16.87
CA LEU A 194 -13.45 11.23 -18.04
C LEU A 194 -14.59 11.21 -19.06
N PRO A 195 -15.22 10.06 -19.39
CA PRO A 195 -16.38 10.05 -20.28
C PRO A 195 -17.57 10.84 -19.70
N GLU A 196 -17.82 10.72 -18.38
CA GLU A 196 -18.87 11.48 -17.67
C GLU A 196 -18.60 12.99 -17.71
N LEU A 197 -17.36 13.38 -17.43
CA LEU A 197 -16.93 14.78 -17.50
C LEU A 197 -17.11 15.32 -18.92
N GLY A 198 -16.72 14.54 -19.92
CA GLY A 198 -16.91 14.89 -21.32
C GLY A 198 -18.39 15.10 -21.65
N ASN A 199 -19.26 14.19 -21.23
CA ASN A 199 -20.70 14.31 -21.40
C ASN A 199 -21.26 15.58 -20.75
N ALA A 200 -20.85 15.87 -19.51
CA ALA A 200 -21.31 17.03 -18.77
C ALA A 200 -20.91 18.35 -19.44
N LEU A 201 -19.75 18.39 -20.10
CA LEU A 201 -19.22 19.62 -20.71
C LEU A 201 -19.66 19.85 -22.16
N VAL A 202 -19.75 18.78 -22.98
CA VAL A 202 -19.93 18.88 -24.44
C VAL A 202 -21.03 17.94 -24.96
N GLY A 203 -21.81 17.34 -24.05
CA GLY A 203 -22.82 16.33 -24.40
C GLY A 203 -22.20 15.05 -24.96
N VAL A 204 -22.96 14.31 -25.78
CA VAL A 204 -22.55 13.00 -26.31
C VAL A 204 -21.20 13.05 -27.05
N ASN A 205 -20.88 14.14 -27.75
CA ASN A 205 -19.60 14.30 -28.42
C ASN A 205 -18.41 14.32 -27.42
N GLY A 206 -18.64 14.86 -26.23
CA GLY A 206 -17.67 14.86 -25.15
C GLY A 206 -17.40 13.47 -24.57
N VAL A 207 -18.37 12.54 -24.60
CA VAL A 207 -18.17 11.13 -24.18
C VAL A 207 -17.05 10.49 -24.99
N TYR A 208 -17.06 10.65 -26.31
CA TYR A 208 -16.02 10.10 -27.19
C TYR A 208 -14.67 10.72 -26.89
N ALA A 209 -14.60 12.06 -26.78
CA ALA A 209 -13.36 12.76 -26.47
C ALA A 209 -12.79 12.33 -25.11
N GLY A 210 -13.63 12.26 -24.08
CA GLY A 210 -13.27 11.80 -22.74
C GLY A 210 -12.78 10.35 -22.73
N SER A 211 -13.45 9.46 -23.48
CA SER A 211 -13.07 8.05 -23.61
C SER A 211 -11.71 7.88 -24.29
N TRP A 212 -11.48 8.59 -25.40
CA TRP A 212 -10.19 8.57 -26.10
C TRP A 212 -9.05 9.15 -25.24
N ALA A 213 -9.33 10.24 -24.52
CA ALA A 213 -8.36 10.82 -23.60
C ALA A 213 -8.01 9.86 -22.45
N ALA A 214 -9.01 9.21 -21.85
CA ALA A 214 -8.81 8.21 -20.82
C ALA A 214 -7.96 7.04 -21.34
N LEU A 215 -8.31 6.50 -22.51
CA LEU A 215 -7.57 5.41 -23.13
C LEU A 215 -6.10 5.79 -23.40
N ALA A 216 -5.87 6.99 -23.96
CA ALA A 216 -4.52 7.48 -24.23
C ALA A 216 -3.70 7.62 -22.93
N LEU A 217 -4.27 8.18 -21.87
CA LEU A 217 -3.61 8.32 -20.57
C LEU A 217 -3.29 6.96 -19.94
N VAL A 218 -4.21 6.01 -20.00
CA VAL A 218 -4.02 4.66 -19.45
C VAL A 218 -2.95 3.90 -20.23
N VAL A 219 -3.02 3.89 -21.55
CA VAL A 219 -2.08 3.13 -22.40
C VAL A 219 -0.68 3.75 -22.35
N LEU A 220 -0.57 5.05 -22.61
CA LEU A 220 0.73 5.72 -22.69
C LEU A 220 1.30 5.98 -21.30
N GLY A 221 0.52 6.58 -20.41
CA GLY A 221 0.95 6.93 -19.06
C GLY A 221 1.14 5.69 -18.18
N GLY A 222 0.14 4.80 -18.15
CA GLY A 222 0.22 3.55 -17.40
C GLY A 222 1.31 2.62 -17.95
N GLY A 223 1.39 2.46 -19.28
CA GLY A 223 2.42 1.65 -19.92
C GLY A 223 3.84 2.15 -19.64
N TRP A 224 4.08 3.46 -19.78
CA TRP A 224 5.38 4.05 -19.45
C TRP A 224 5.73 3.86 -17.97
N LEU A 225 4.77 4.05 -17.06
CA LEU A 225 4.99 3.89 -15.62
C LEU A 225 5.36 2.45 -15.28
N VAL A 226 4.64 1.45 -15.80
CA VAL A 226 4.94 0.03 -15.59
C VAL A 226 6.36 -0.29 -16.08
N VAL A 227 6.71 0.09 -17.31
CA VAL A 227 8.05 -0.16 -17.86
C VAL A 227 9.14 0.47 -17.01
N ARG A 228 8.94 1.72 -16.56
CA ARG A 228 9.89 2.43 -15.70
C ARG A 228 10.09 1.71 -14.37
N LEU A 229 9.01 1.33 -13.70
CA LEU A 229 9.06 0.68 -12.38
C LEU A 229 9.65 -0.74 -12.45
N THR A 230 9.33 -1.50 -13.51
CA THR A 230 9.93 -2.82 -13.74
C THR A 230 11.43 -2.73 -13.98
N ARG A 231 11.88 -1.77 -14.80
CA ARG A 231 13.31 -1.54 -15.04
C ARG A 231 14.04 -1.15 -13.75
N ALA A 232 13.42 -0.32 -12.90
CA ALA A 232 13.98 0.03 -11.60
C ALA A 232 14.15 -1.19 -10.69
N GLY A 233 13.12 -2.06 -10.59
CA GLY A 233 13.19 -3.30 -9.82
C GLY A 233 14.28 -4.25 -10.33
N LEU A 234 14.34 -4.49 -11.64
CA LEU A 234 15.37 -5.34 -12.26
C LEU A 234 16.80 -4.78 -12.07
N GLY A 235 16.96 -3.46 -12.06
CA GLY A 235 18.25 -2.81 -11.82
C GLY A 235 18.79 -3.03 -10.40
N ARG A 236 17.92 -3.22 -9.40
CA ARG A 236 18.32 -3.50 -8.01
C ARG A 236 18.64 -4.97 -7.77
N VAL A 237 17.96 -5.88 -8.46
CA VAL A 237 18.27 -7.32 -8.41
C VAL A 237 19.69 -7.62 -8.90
N ARG A 238 20.18 -6.87 -9.89
CA ARG A 238 21.49 -7.08 -10.51
C ARG A 238 22.67 -6.47 -9.76
N ARG A 239 22.42 -5.71 -8.68
CA ARG A 239 23.46 -5.07 -7.86
C ARG A 239 23.74 -5.92 -6.64
#